data_AF-A0A940L762-F1
#
_entry.id   AF-A0A940L762-F1
#
_cell.length_a   1.000
_cell.length_b   1.000
_cell.length_c   1.000
_cell.angle_alpha   90.00
_cell.angle_beta   90.00
_cell.angle_gamma   90.00
#
_symmetry.space_group_name_H-M   'P 1'
#
loop_
_entity.id
_entity.type
_entity.pdbx_description
1 polymer ?
#
loop_
_entity_poly.entity_id
_entity_poly.type
_entity_poly.pdbx_seq_one_letter_code
_entity_poly.pdbx_strand_id
1 'polypeptide(L)'
;MKSLLIAMLLVSGSAMAASNIDRQVASSPDDYQTVMLSWCDSNNVMSEDGNGQTIVRVNCSEQGKTCRDYQSFRVNRTVFAAACVDDNK
;
A
#
# COMPACT_ATOMS: atom_id res chain seq x y z
N MET A 1 -38.48 -25.41 30.45
CA MET A 1 -37.77 -24.93 29.24
C MET A 1 -36.71 -23.92 29.66
N LYS A 2 -35.45 -24.35 29.77
CA LYS A 2 -34.29 -23.44 29.88
C LYS A 2 -33.15 -24.12 29.12
N SER A 3 -32.86 -23.62 27.94
CA SER A 3 -31.67 -23.97 27.16
C SER A 3 -31.25 -22.76 26.34
N LEU A 4 -29.98 -22.79 25.92
CA LEU A 4 -29.21 -21.83 25.12
C LEU A 4 -28.38 -20.87 25.99
N LEU A 5 -27.15 -21.20 26.39
CA LEU A 5 -25.92 -21.64 25.69
C LEU A 5 -25.25 -20.59 24.79
N ILE A 6 -24.04 -20.23 25.26
CA ILE A 6 -22.76 -20.08 24.55
C ILE A 6 -22.59 -18.82 23.68
N ALA A 7 -21.85 -17.87 24.25
CA ALA A 7 -21.15 -16.82 23.54
C ALA A 7 -19.98 -17.44 22.75
N MET A 8 -20.01 -17.31 21.42
CA MET A 8 -18.91 -17.72 20.54
C MET A 8 -17.86 -16.61 20.45
N LEU A 9 -16.63 -16.98 20.82
CA LEU A 9 -15.39 -16.33 20.43
C LEU A 9 -15.23 -16.33 18.91
N LEU A 10 -14.98 -15.16 18.32
CA LEU A 10 -14.34 -15.02 17.02
C LEU A 10 -13.33 -13.87 17.11
N VAL A 11 -12.16 -14.16 17.71
CA VAL A 11 -10.94 -13.37 17.47
C VAL A 11 -10.37 -13.89 16.15
N SER A 12 -10.87 -13.37 15.04
CA SER A 12 -10.29 -13.59 13.72
C SER A 12 -9.11 -12.63 13.54
N GLY A 13 -7.97 -12.97 14.15
CA GLY A 13 -6.69 -12.42 13.75
C GLY A 13 -6.38 -12.91 12.34
N SER A 14 -6.54 -12.04 11.34
CA SER A 14 -6.12 -12.31 9.98
C SER A 14 -4.59 -12.34 9.93
N ALA A 15 -4.05 -13.54 9.79
CA ALA A 15 -2.67 -13.77 9.43
C ALA A 15 -2.40 -13.15 8.06
N MET A 16 -1.56 -12.11 8.00
CA MET A 16 -1.03 -11.57 6.76
C MET A 16 0.00 -12.58 6.20
N ALA A 17 -0.48 -13.58 5.47
CA ALA A 17 0.37 -14.47 4.71
C ALA A 17 0.83 -13.74 3.44
N ALA A 18 2.15 -13.54 3.35
CA ALA A 18 2.85 -12.92 2.24
C ALA A 18 2.47 -13.57 0.90
N SER A 19 1.88 -12.80 -0.01
CA SER A 19 1.74 -13.22 -1.40
C SER A 19 3.09 -13.07 -2.11
N ASN A 20 3.68 -14.20 -2.46
CA ASN A 20 4.84 -14.29 -3.35
C ASN A 20 4.48 -13.69 -4.72
N ILE A 21 4.85 -12.43 -4.96
CA ILE A 21 4.83 -11.84 -6.30
C ILE A 21 6.14 -12.25 -6.97
N ASP A 22 6.15 -13.46 -7.53
CA ASP A 22 7.17 -13.89 -8.47
C ASP A 22 6.84 -13.30 -9.85
N ARG A 23 6.99 -11.97 -9.97
CA ARG A 23 6.97 -11.29 -11.27
C ARG A 23 8.41 -11.28 -11.74
N GLN A 24 8.85 -12.38 -12.36
CA GLN A 24 10.07 -12.44 -13.14
C GLN A 24 9.99 -11.39 -14.26
N VAL A 25 10.45 -10.18 -13.95
CA VAL A 25 10.81 -9.17 -14.94
C VAL A 25 12.25 -9.49 -15.32
N ALA A 26 12.46 -9.84 -16.60
CA ALA A 26 13.77 -10.11 -17.17
C ALA A 26 14.78 -9.04 -16.69
N SER A 27 15.94 -9.48 -16.20
CA SER A 27 16.99 -8.60 -15.72
C SER A 27 18.13 -8.58 -16.73
N SER A 28 18.04 -7.75 -17.77
CA SER A 28 19.23 -7.25 -18.44
C SER A 28 19.88 -6.18 -17.54
N PRO A 29 21.23 -6.08 -17.49
CA PRO A 29 21.93 -5.02 -16.75
C PRO A 29 21.55 -3.59 -17.19
N ASP A 30 20.98 -3.45 -18.39
CA ASP A 30 20.53 -2.17 -18.97
C ASP A 30 19.03 -1.90 -18.74
N ASP A 31 18.29 -2.82 -18.11
CA ASP A 31 16.85 -2.64 -17.89
C ASP A 31 16.61 -1.66 -16.72
N TYR A 32 16.25 -0.42 -17.07
CA TYR A 32 15.74 0.55 -16.12
C TYR A 32 14.40 0.07 -15.56
N GLN A 33 14.36 -0.27 -14.28
CA GLN A 33 13.15 -0.72 -13.61
C GLN A 33 12.42 0.47 -12.99
N THR A 34 11.14 0.64 -13.34
CA THR A 34 10.26 1.59 -12.68
C THR A 34 9.30 0.84 -11.78
N VAL A 35 9.24 1.23 -10.50
CA VAL A 35 8.33 0.65 -9.51
C VAL A 35 7.46 1.74 -8.89
N MET A 36 6.16 1.60 -9.05
CA MET A 36 5.14 2.46 -8.43
C MET A 36 4.58 1.74 -7.20
N LEU A 37 4.89 2.23 -5.99
CA LEU A 37 4.38 1.66 -4.73
C LEU A 37 3.08 2.33 -4.29
N SER A 38 3.01 3.64 -4.46
CA SER A 38 1.85 4.48 -4.17
C SER A 38 1.97 5.82 -4.88
N TRP A 39 0.84 6.51 -5.04
CA TRP A 39 0.74 7.84 -5.63
C TRP A 39 -0.31 8.67 -4.90
N CYS A 40 -0.24 9.98 -5.02
CA CYS A 40 -1.30 10.88 -4.57
C CYS A 40 -2.41 10.98 -5.61
N ASP A 41 -3.66 10.79 -5.17
CA ASP A 41 -4.85 11.24 -5.89
C ASP A 41 -5.64 12.18 -4.99
N SER A 42 -5.67 13.46 -5.37
CA SER A 42 -6.12 14.53 -4.48
C SER A 42 -5.36 14.47 -3.14
N ASN A 43 -6.05 14.35 -2.01
CA ASN A 43 -5.42 14.21 -0.70
C ASN A 43 -5.38 12.76 -0.16
N ASN A 44 -5.48 11.78 -1.06
CA ASN A 44 -5.43 10.37 -0.73
C ASN A 44 -4.13 9.72 -1.20
N VAL A 45 -3.54 8.87 -0.36
CA VAL A 45 -2.49 7.94 -0.76
C VAL A 45 -3.15 6.72 -1.37
N MET A 46 -2.87 6.48 -2.64
CA MET A 46 -3.41 5.38 -3.43
C MET A 46 -2.36 4.28 -3.62
N SER A 47 -2.78 3.05 -3.88
CA SER A 47 -1.90 1.99 -4.40
C SER A 47 -2.67 0.98 -5.22
N GLU A 48 -1.95 0.04 -5.81
CA GLU A 48 -2.51 -1.16 -6.41
C GLU A 48 -2.50 -2.32 -5.40
N ASP A 49 -3.56 -3.14 -5.36
CA ASP A 49 -3.59 -4.39 -4.61
C ASP A 49 -2.90 -5.54 -5.37
N GLY A 50 -2.91 -6.75 -4.81
CA GLY A 50 -2.31 -7.93 -5.47
C GLY A 50 -2.99 -8.37 -6.76
N ASN A 51 -4.17 -7.82 -7.09
CA ASN A 51 -4.97 -8.15 -8.28
C ASN A 51 -4.94 -7.05 -9.35
N GLY A 52 -4.19 -5.97 -9.15
CA GLY A 52 -4.19 -4.85 -10.07
C GLY A 52 -5.25 -3.79 -9.80
N GLN A 53 -6.01 -3.89 -8.70
CA GLN A 53 -7.06 -2.92 -8.39
C GLN A 53 -6.51 -1.71 -7.65
N THR A 54 -6.93 -0.53 -8.07
CA THR A 54 -6.62 0.70 -7.35
C THR A 54 -7.41 0.77 -6.05
N ILE A 55 -6.70 0.99 -4.95
CA ILE A 55 -7.25 1.13 -3.61
C ILE A 55 -6.78 2.43 -2.96
N VAL A 56 -7.65 3.03 -2.14
CA VAL A 56 -7.26 4.10 -1.22
C VAL A 56 -6.59 3.45 -0.02
N ARG A 57 -5.31 3.77 0.22
CA ARG A 57 -4.61 3.32 1.44
C ARG A 57 -4.92 4.21 2.63
N VAL A 58 -4.88 5.52 2.42
CA VAL A 58 -5.03 6.54 3.47
C VAL A 58 -5.63 7.82 2.89
N ASN A 59 -6.59 8.43 3.57
CA ASN A 59 -7.00 9.82 3.34
C ASN A 59 -6.22 10.74 4.28
N CYS A 60 -5.31 11.57 3.76
CA CYS A 60 -4.46 12.43 4.58
C CYS A 60 -5.25 13.52 5.30
N SER A 61 -6.43 13.89 4.80
CA SER A 61 -7.29 14.91 5.41
C SER A 61 -7.77 14.49 6.79
N GLU A 62 -7.97 13.18 7.02
CA GLU A 62 -8.39 12.65 8.34
C GLU A 62 -7.31 12.84 9.42
N GLN A 63 -6.06 13.08 8.99
CA GLN A 63 -4.93 13.33 9.88
C GLN A 63 -4.54 14.82 9.90
N GLY A 64 -5.26 15.69 9.20
CA GLY A 64 -4.88 17.09 9.02
C GLY A 64 -3.56 17.26 8.26
N LYS A 65 -3.27 16.33 7.35
CA LYS A 65 -2.03 16.28 6.55
C LYS A 65 -2.33 16.40 5.07
N THR A 66 -1.26 16.60 4.30
CA THR A 66 -1.30 16.67 2.83
C THR A 66 -0.57 15.49 2.22
N CYS A 67 -1.15 14.90 1.18
CA CYS A 67 -0.49 13.87 0.40
C CYS A 67 0.67 14.48 -0.42
N ARG A 68 1.84 13.84 -0.39
CA ARG A 68 2.99 14.23 -1.21
C ARG A 68 3.63 13.01 -1.88
N ASP A 69 3.94 13.14 -3.17
CA ASP A 69 4.68 12.15 -3.95
C ASP A 69 6.20 12.29 -3.74
N TYR A 70 6.88 11.16 -3.78
CA TYR A 70 8.31 11.01 -3.63
C TYR A 70 8.86 10.12 -4.74
N GLN A 71 10.01 10.51 -5.26
CA GLN A 71 10.76 9.73 -6.22
C GLN A 71 12.15 9.44 -5.67
N SER A 72 12.55 8.18 -5.69
CA SER A 72 13.90 7.75 -5.31
C SER A 72 14.56 7.04 -6.48
N PHE A 73 15.81 7.41 -6.74
CA PHE A 73 16.64 6.77 -7.76
C PHE A 73 17.73 5.97 -7.08
N ARG A 74 17.82 4.67 -7.40
CA ARG A 74 18.88 3.81 -6.88
C ARG A 74 19.36 2.87 -7.97
N VAL A 75 20.62 3.07 -8.38
CA VAL A 75 21.28 2.32 -9.46
C VAL A 75 20.45 2.40 -10.75
N ASN A 76 19.77 1.32 -11.14
CA ASN A 76 18.94 1.16 -12.33
C ASN A 76 17.43 1.16 -12.02
N ARG A 77 17.05 1.57 -10.80
CA ARG A 77 15.66 1.53 -10.35
C ARG A 77 15.16 2.90 -9.92
N THR A 78 14.00 3.27 -10.46
CA THR A 78 13.21 4.41 -10.00
C THR A 78 12.04 3.89 -9.17
N VAL A 79 11.91 4.40 -7.96
CA VAL A 79 10.81 4.06 -7.05
C VAL A 79 9.96 5.29 -6.80
N PHE A 80 8.66 5.16 -7.05
CA PHE A 80 7.65 6.16 -6.75
C PHE A 80 6.85 5.72 -5.53
N ALA A 81 6.65 6.65 -4.59
CA ALA A 81 5.84 6.43 -3.40
C ALA A 81 5.16 7.74 -2.98
N ALA A 82 4.02 7.64 -2.32
CA ALA A 82 3.30 8.74 -1.72
C ALA A 82 3.11 8.55 -0.21
N ALA A 83 3.06 9.66 0.54
CA ALA A 83 2.80 9.66 1.98
C ALA A 83 2.06 10.93 2.43
N CYS A 84 1.40 10.83 3.59
CA CYS A 84 0.82 11.98 4.26
C CYS A 84 1.88 12.73 5.06
N VAL A 85 2.06 14.02 4.79
CA VAL A 85 3.02 14.89 5.47
C VAL A 85 2.36 16.14 6.03
N ASP A 86 3.00 16.70 7.05
CA ASP A 86 2.59 17.99 7.60
C ASP A 86 2.98 19.10 6.62
N ASP A 87 2.11 20.07 6.38
CA ASP A 87 2.35 21.17 5.42
C ASP A 87 3.53 22.08 5.80
N ASN A 88 4.03 21.97 7.03
CA ASN A 88 5.06 22.84 7.59
C ASN A 88 6.50 22.28 7.52
N LYS A 89 6.79 21.41 6.54
CA LYS A 89 8.16 20.89 6.29
C LYS A 89 8.57 20.96 4.83
#